data_AF-A0ABD0VMK1-F1
#
_entry.id   AF-A0ABD0VMK1-F1
#
_cell.length_a   1.000
_cell.length_b   1.000
_cell.length_c   1.000
_cell.angle_alpha   90.00
_cell.angle_beta   90.00
_cell.angle_gamma   90.00
#
_symmetry.space_group_name_H-M   'P 1'
#
loop_
_entity.id
_entity.type
_entity.pdbx_description
1 polymer ?
#
loop_
_entity_poly.entity_id
_entity_poly.type
_entity_poly.pdbx_seq_one_letter_code
_entity_poly.pdbx_strand_id
1 'polypeptide(L)'
;MLSSRSSSVALHDYLSPPISQRIWKSNGRRFKASDSPKPTFVLSSTHTRLPLSSRALTVAIPIATSISVLLWTTPVNAGFLSGFTGLESVPGPQLPEIDFLKKWNDENQKKYAEFDSRFKQSTVLKELLEKSKLNKERNKREIQDKYCLRGAEWGVGDCSTQGMTAEERDTFIETLKKKIKE
;
A
#
# COMPACT_ATOMS: atom_id res chain seq x y z
N MET A 1 -36.16 -7.08 66.73
CA MET A 1 -35.49 -5.80 66.44
C MET A 1 -34.00 -6.09 66.30
N LEU A 2 -33.48 -5.97 65.09
CA LEU A 2 -32.17 -6.49 64.68
C LEU A 2 -31.03 -5.53 65.05
N SER A 3 -30.00 -6.13 65.65
CA SER A 3 -28.64 -5.59 65.76
C SER A 3 -27.87 -5.97 64.48
N SER A 4 -27.01 -5.09 63.97
CA SER A 4 -26.16 -5.39 62.81
C SER A 4 -24.75 -4.88 63.05
N ARG A 5 -23.80 -5.82 63.03
CA ARG A 5 -22.36 -5.58 62.97
C ARG A 5 -21.78 -6.45 61.87
N SER A 6 -21.10 -5.76 60.94
CA SER A 6 -19.92 -6.15 60.16
C SER A 6 -19.88 -7.45 59.35
N SER A 7 -19.60 -7.32 58.04
CA SER A 7 -18.61 -8.14 57.31
C SER A 7 -18.15 -7.43 56.03
N SER A 8 -16.83 -7.38 55.87
CA SER A 8 -16.04 -6.88 54.74
C SER A 8 -16.04 -7.83 53.54
N VAL A 9 -16.04 -7.33 52.30
CA VAL A 9 -15.48 -8.03 51.12
C VAL A 9 -14.90 -7.00 50.13
N ALA A 10 -13.74 -7.34 49.57
CA ALA A 10 -12.88 -6.55 48.69
C ALA A 10 -13.30 -6.57 47.20
N LEU A 11 -12.74 -5.58 46.47
CA LEU A 11 -12.31 -5.56 45.06
C LEU A 11 -13.20 -6.19 43.97
N HIS A 12 -13.61 -5.38 42.99
CA HIS A 12 -13.22 -5.57 41.59
C HIS A 12 -13.67 -4.41 40.68
N ASP A 13 -12.73 -3.93 39.88
CA ASP A 13 -12.88 -3.00 38.75
C ASP A 13 -13.82 -3.53 37.65
N TYR A 14 -14.85 -2.76 37.27
CA TYR A 14 -15.58 -2.81 35.99
C TYR A 14 -16.33 -1.45 35.89
N LEU A 15 -16.44 -0.69 34.79
CA LEU A 15 -16.64 -1.04 33.39
C LEU A 15 -16.02 0.03 32.46
N SER A 16 -15.21 -0.42 31.50
CA SER A 16 -15.10 0.21 30.16
C SER A 16 -15.93 -0.62 29.18
N PRO A 17 -16.61 -0.04 28.18
CA PRO A 17 -17.25 -0.82 27.13
C PRO A 17 -16.20 -1.39 26.14
N PRO A 18 -16.42 -2.60 25.59
CA PRO A 18 -15.40 -3.31 24.83
C PRO A 18 -15.23 -2.80 23.40
N ILE A 19 -13.96 -2.76 22.98
CA ILE A 19 -13.50 -2.54 21.61
C ILE A 19 -13.94 -3.72 20.74
N SER A 20 -14.74 -3.44 19.70
CA SER A 20 -15.16 -4.42 18.70
C SER A 20 -13.99 -4.79 17.78
N GLN A 21 -13.26 -5.87 18.10
CA GLN A 21 -12.29 -6.47 17.19
C GLN A 21 -13.01 -7.37 16.20
N ARG A 22 -13.20 -6.89 14.97
CA ARG A 22 -13.70 -7.68 13.85
C ARG A 22 -12.53 -8.48 13.26
N ILE A 23 -12.29 -9.67 13.80
CA ILE A 23 -11.30 -10.64 13.29
C ILE A 23 -11.83 -11.23 11.97
N TRP A 24 -11.11 -11.02 10.87
CA TRP A 24 -11.30 -11.77 9.63
C TRP A 24 -10.72 -13.19 9.78
N LYS A 25 -11.59 -14.20 9.84
CA LYS A 25 -11.20 -15.61 9.71
C LYS A 25 -10.89 -15.91 8.24
N SER A 26 -9.62 -16.04 7.88
CA SER A 26 -9.21 -16.65 6.62
C SER A 26 -9.30 -18.18 6.72
N ASN A 27 -10.16 -18.80 5.90
CA ASN A 27 -10.19 -20.26 5.76
C ASN A 27 -9.00 -20.73 4.91
N GLY A 28 -7.96 -21.25 5.56
CA GLY A 28 -6.83 -21.89 4.90
C GLY A 28 -7.23 -23.24 4.28
N ARG A 29 -7.48 -23.26 2.97
CA ARG A 29 -7.53 -24.52 2.20
C ARG A 29 -6.10 -25.04 1.99
N ARG A 30 -5.80 -26.18 2.60
CA ARG A 30 -4.55 -26.92 2.49
C ARG A 30 -4.51 -27.63 1.13
N PHE A 31 -3.68 -27.16 0.21
CA PHE A 31 -3.39 -27.88 -1.03
C PHE A 31 -2.46 -29.06 -0.72
N LYS A 32 -2.90 -30.29 -1.01
CA LYS A 32 -2.02 -31.47 -1.05
C LYS A 32 -1.35 -31.50 -2.42
N ALA A 33 -0.02 -31.40 -2.44
CA ALA A 33 0.77 -31.72 -3.62
C ALA A 33 0.80 -33.26 -3.80
N SER A 34 0.48 -33.71 -5.00
CA SER A 34 0.63 -35.10 -5.42
C SER A 34 2.07 -35.34 -5.84
N ASP A 35 2.68 -36.40 -5.31
CA ASP A 35 3.98 -36.89 -5.76
C ASP A 35 3.93 -37.29 -7.24
N SER A 36 4.97 -36.93 -7.99
CA SER A 36 5.27 -37.49 -9.31
C SER A 36 6.76 -37.85 -9.37
N PRO A 37 7.15 -38.95 -10.04
CA PRO A 37 8.49 -39.51 -9.92
C PRO A 37 9.51 -38.74 -10.77
N LYS A 38 10.70 -38.59 -10.19
CA LYS A 38 11.90 -37.95 -10.75
C LYS A 38 12.43 -38.71 -11.99
N PRO A 39 12.94 -38.01 -13.02
CA PRO A 39 13.96 -38.58 -13.88
C PRO A 39 15.35 -38.18 -13.39
N THR A 40 16.13 -39.22 -13.08
CA THR A 40 17.56 -39.20 -12.81
C THR A 40 18.32 -38.73 -14.05
N PHE A 41 19.15 -37.69 -13.92
CA PHE A 41 20.28 -37.48 -14.80
C PHE A 41 21.56 -37.61 -13.98
N VAL A 42 22.28 -38.69 -14.25
CA VAL A 42 23.62 -38.94 -13.75
C VAL A 42 24.58 -38.23 -14.68
N LEU A 43 25.41 -37.34 -14.15
CA LEU A 43 26.69 -37.04 -14.78
C LEU A 43 27.78 -37.10 -13.70
N SER A 44 28.54 -38.18 -13.77
CA SER A 44 29.76 -38.41 -13.01
C SER A 44 30.74 -37.25 -13.20
N SER A 45 31.22 -36.69 -12.10
CA SER A 45 32.53 -36.03 -12.09
C SER A 45 33.28 -36.50 -10.85
N THR A 46 34.49 -36.95 -11.12
CA THR A 46 35.39 -37.73 -10.27
C THR A 46 35.81 -37.00 -9.00
N HIS A 47 35.66 -37.68 -7.85
CA HIS A 47 36.34 -37.32 -6.61
C HIS A 47 37.86 -37.47 -6.76
N THR A 48 38.60 -36.39 -6.51
CA THR A 48 39.96 -36.47 -5.95
C THR A 48 39.99 -35.79 -4.59
N ARG A 49 40.89 -36.29 -3.75
CA ARG A 49 40.81 -36.38 -2.28
C ARG A 49 41.21 -35.07 -1.58
N LEU A 50 40.47 -34.73 -0.51
CA LEU A 50 40.83 -34.25 0.86
C LEU A 50 42.16 -33.46 1.10
N PRO A 51 42.34 -32.80 2.27
CA PRO A 51 41.62 -31.65 2.81
C PRO A 51 42.60 -30.59 3.40
N LEU A 52 42.37 -29.28 3.28
CA LEU A 52 42.98 -28.39 4.27
C LEU A 52 42.19 -27.10 4.47
N SER A 53 41.72 -26.97 5.71
CA SER A 53 41.05 -25.82 6.28
C SER A 53 41.73 -24.50 5.91
N SER A 54 40.99 -23.62 5.23
CA SER A 54 41.09 -22.17 5.49
C SER A 54 39.84 -21.47 5.00
N ARG A 55 38.99 -21.02 5.95
CA ARG A 55 37.85 -20.11 5.72
C ARG A 55 38.22 -18.84 4.93
N ALA A 56 39.51 -18.52 4.83
CA ALA A 56 40.03 -17.38 4.08
C ALA A 56 39.84 -17.53 2.56
N LEU A 57 40.00 -18.73 2.00
CA LEU A 57 39.91 -18.94 0.54
C LEU A 57 38.48 -18.83 0.02
N THR A 58 37.47 -19.19 0.82
CA THR A 58 36.06 -19.05 0.44
C THR A 58 35.59 -17.60 0.39
N VAL A 59 36.25 -16.69 1.13
CA VAL A 59 35.95 -15.25 1.13
C VAL A 59 36.75 -14.50 0.07
N ALA A 60 37.96 -14.98 -0.26
CA ALA A 60 38.82 -14.32 -1.24
C ALA A 60 38.32 -14.43 -2.69
N ILE A 61 37.64 -15.52 -3.05
CA ILE A 61 37.15 -15.76 -4.42
C ILE A 61 36.14 -14.69 -4.90
N PRO A 62 35.07 -14.32 -4.15
CA PRO A 62 34.13 -13.28 -4.59
C PRO A 62 34.74 -11.87 -4.59
N ILE A 63 35.77 -11.63 -3.78
CA ILE A 63 36.45 -10.33 -3.71
C ILE A 63 37.36 -10.13 -4.94
N ALA A 64 38.07 -11.18 -5.38
CA ALA A 64 38.94 -11.08 -6.55
C ALA A 64 38.16 -10.92 -7.88
N THR A 65 37.00 -11.56 -8.01
CA THR A 65 36.15 -11.42 -9.21
C THR A 65 35.52 -10.03 -9.31
N SER A 66 35.09 -9.45 -8.19
CA SER A 66 34.54 -8.08 -8.17
C SER A 66 35.57 -7.01 -8.48
N ILE A 67 36.81 -7.14 -8.00
CA ILE A 67 37.92 -6.24 -8.36
C ILE A 67 38.29 -6.37 -9.86
N SER A 68 38.23 -7.59 -10.41
CA SER A 68 38.47 -7.82 -11.84
C SER A 68 37.40 -7.20 -12.73
N VAL A 69 36.12 -7.20 -12.32
CA VAL A 69 35.03 -6.52 -13.06
C VAL A 69 35.22 -4.99 -13.05
N LEU A 70 35.69 -4.42 -11.94
CA LEU A 70 35.96 -2.98 -11.84
C LEU A 70 37.16 -2.56 -12.70
N LEU A 71 38.24 -3.35 -12.69
CA LEU A 71 39.48 -3.07 -13.44
C LEU A 71 39.39 -3.43 -14.94
N TRP A 72 38.42 -4.25 -15.35
CA TRP A 72 38.16 -4.58 -16.76
C TRP A 72 37.28 -3.53 -17.48
N THR A 73 36.96 -2.41 -16.82
CA THR A 73 36.31 -1.29 -17.50
C THR A 73 37.32 -0.62 -18.44
N THR A 74 37.43 -1.15 -19.67
CA THR A 74 37.93 -0.35 -20.79
C THR A 74 37.06 0.92 -20.83
N PRO A 75 37.63 2.14 -20.76
CA PRO A 75 36.83 3.34 -20.84
C PRO A 75 36.24 3.43 -22.25
N VAL A 76 35.01 2.95 -22.42
CA VAL A 76 34.23 3.17 -23.63
C VAL A 76 33.92 4.66 -23.64
N ASN A 77 34.63 5.36 -24.52
CA ASN A 77 34.43 6.76 -24.82
C ASN A 77 32.95 6.95 -25.23
N ALA A 78 32.13 7.51 -24.34
CA ALA A 78 30.68 7.70 -24.51
C ALA A 78 30.32 8.82 -25.52
N GLY A 79 31.14 8.97 -26.56
CA GLY A 79 31.01 10.01 -27.59
C GLY A 79 30.94 9.50 -29.03
N PHE A 80 31.17 8.21 -29.29
CA PHE A 80 31.21 7.70 -30.68
C PHE A 80 29.86 7.17 -31.21
N LEU A 81 28.85 7.04 -30.35
CA LEU A 81 27.49 6.64 -30.74
C LEU A 81 26.45 7.75 -30.52
N SER A 82 26.88 8.93 -30.06
CA SER A 82 26.02 10.09 -29.77
C SER A 82 25.59 10.85 -31.04
N GLY A 83 25.42 10.13 -32.15
CA GLY A 83 25.01 10.65 -33.45
C GLY A 83 24.30 9.62 -34.33
N PHE A 84 24.09 8.38 -33.86
CA PHE A 84 23.21 7.47 -34.57
C PHE A 84 21.77 7.89 -34.26
N THR A 85 21.17 8.63 -35.17
CA THR A 85 19.71 8.73 -35.26
C THR A 85 19.21 7.28 -35.25
N GLY A 86 18.57 6.87 -34.15
CA GLY A 86 17.96 5.54 -34.06
C GLY A 86 17.12 5.30 -35.31
N LEU A 87 16.99 4.04 -35.72
CA LEU A 87 16.10 3.64 -36.82
C LEU A 87 14.73 4.28 -36.55
N GLU A 88 14.46 5.43 -37.16
CA GLU A 88 13.17 6.09 -37.03
C GLU A 88 12.17 5.10 -37.57
N SER A 89 11.20 4.75 -36.74
CA SER A 89 10.20 3.75 -37.08
C SER A 89 9.51 4.22 -38.35
N VAL A 90 9.87 3.63 -39.49
CA VAL A 90 9.16 3.84 -40.75
C VAL A 90 7.71 3.53 -40.44
N PRO A 91 6.79 4.50 -40.57
CA PRO A 91 5.41 4.31 -40.17
C PRO A 91 4.88 3.11 -40.95
N GLY A 92 4.35 2.13 -40.19
CA GLY A 92 3.85 0.89 -40.77
C GLY A 92 2.83 1.20 -41.87
N PRO A 93 2.78 0.37 -42.93
CA PRO A 93 1.82 0.56 -44.01
C PRO A 93 0.40 0.66 -43.43
N GLN A 94 -0.41 1.56 -44.00
CA GLN A 94 -1.79 1.72 -43.57
C GLN A 94 -2.53 0.40 -43.80
N LEU A 95 -3.08 -0.18 -42.73
CA LEU A 95 -3.86 -1.41 -42.85
C LEU A 95 -5.10 -1.12 -43.71
N PRO A 96 -5.41 -1.99 -44.69
CA PRO A 96 -6.63 -1.84 -45.47
C PRO A 96 -7.84 -1.90 -44.52
N GLU A 97 -8.71 -0.88 -44.61
CA GLU A 97 -9.98 -0.87 -43.88
C GLU A 97 -10.86 -1.99 -44.39
N ILE A 98 -10.82 -3.14 -43.71
CA ILE A 98 -11.77 -4.21 -43.94
C ILE A 98 -13.06 -3.90 -43.19
N ASP A 99 -14.16 -3.77 -43.93
CA ASP A 99 -15.48 -3.35 -43.44
C ASP A 99 -15.97 -4.16 -42.24
N PHE A 100 -15.60 -5.44 -42.17
CA PHE A 100 -15.90 -6.30 -41.04
C PHE A 100 -15.19 -5.87 -39.73
N LEU A 101 -13.90 -5.52 -39.78
CA LEU A 101 -13.18 -5.09 -38.56
C LEU A 101 -13.69 -3.75 -38.06
N LYS A 102 -14.04 -2.84 -38.98
CA LYS A 102 -14.63 -1.55 -38.62
C LYS A 102 -15.98 -1.74 -37.93
N LYS A 103 -16.87 -2.51 -38.54
CA LYS A 103 -18.17 -2.86 -37.96
C LYS A 103 -18.03 -3.58 -36.61
N TRP A 104 -17.10 -4.53 -36.50
CA TRP A 104 -16.86 -5.26 -35.24
C TRP A 104 -16.30 -4.33 -34.15
N ASN A 105 -15.36 -3.44 -34.48
CA ASN A 105 -14.83 -2.46 -33.54
C ASN A 105 -15.92 -1.48 -33.07
N ASP A 106 -16.73 -0.97 -34.00
CA ASP A 106 -17.85 -0.07 -33.71
C ASP A 106 -18.91 -0.75 -32.83
N GLU A 107 -19.23 -2.02 -33.11
CA GLU A 107 -20.15 -2.82 -32.31
C GLU A 107 -19.62 -3.06 -30.89
N ASN A 108 -18.33 -3.37 -30.74
CA ASN A 108 -17.71 -3.52 -29.42
C ASN A 108 -17.68 -2.19 -28.67
N GLN A 109 -17.29 -1.09 -29.31
CA GLN A 109 -17.27 0.24 -28.70
C GLN A 109 -18.67 0.65 -28.25
N LYS A 110 -19.69 0.38 -29.07
CA LYS A 110 -21.10 0.60 -28.70
C LYS A 110 -21.50 -0.25 -27.50
N LYS A 111 -21.07 -1.51 -27.42
CA LYS A 111 -21.33 -2.37 -26.27
C LYS A 111 -20.68 -1.84 -25.00
N TYR A 112 -19.42 -1.40 -25.05
CA TYR A 112 -18.75 -0.78 -23.90
C TYR A 112 -19.46 0.50 -23.44
N ALA A 113 -19.86 1.36 -24.37
CA ALA A 113 -20.62 2.58 -24.05
C ALA A 113 -22.00 2.28 -23.44
N GLU A 114 -22.69 1.26 -23.96
CA GLU A 114 -23.96 0.78 -23.43
C GLU A 114 -23.78 0.27 -21.99
N PHE A 115 -22.79 -0.58 -21.73
CA PHE A 115 -22.51 -1.08 -20.39
C PHE A 115 -22.11 0.05 -19.43
N ASP A 116 -21.22 0.95 -19.83
CA ASP A 116 -20.82 2.10 -19.01
C ASP A 116 -22.02 3.00 -18.67
N SER A 117 -22.93 3.23 -19.63
CA SER A 117 -24.17 3.97 -19.37
C SER A 117 -25.07 3.26 -18.35
N ARG A 118 -25.21 1.93 -18.46
CA ARG A 118 -25.98 1.11 -17.51
C ARG A 118 -25.34 1.12 -16.12
N PHE A 119 -24.01 1.05 -16.03
CA PHE A 119 -23.28 1.17 -14.76
C PHE A 119 -23.47 2.56 -14.13
N LYS A 120 -23.36 3.64 -14.91
CA LYS A 120 -23.62 5.02 -14.47
C LYS A 120 -25.06 5.25 -14.01
N GLN A 121 -26.01 4.57 -14.65
CA GLN A 121 -27.42 4.66 -14.29
C GLN A 121 -27.80 3.80 -13.08
N SER A 122 -26.98 2.81 -12.71
CA SER A 122 -27.24 1.91 -11.61
C SER A 122 -27.50 2.66 -10.29
N THR A 123 -28.47 2.18 -9.53
CA THR A 123 -28.89 2.79 -8.26
C THR A 123 -27.75 2.77 -7.23
N VAL A 124 -27.01 1.66 -7.18
CA VAL A 124 -25.87 1.47 -6.28
C VAL A 124 -24.77 2.49 -6.54
N LEU A 125 -24.39 2.73 -7.80
CA LEU A 125 -23.34 3.70 -8.11
C LEU A 125 -23.76 5.12 -7.71
N LYS A 126 -25.01 5.51 -8.00
CA LYS A 126 -25.54 6.82 -7.64
C LYS A 126 -25.51 7.04 -6.13
N GLU A 127 -26.00 6.07 -5.36
CA GLU A 127 -26.00 6.12 -3.89
C GLU A 127 -24.57 6.23 -3.33
N LEU A 128 -23.63 5.43 -3.85
CA LEU A 128 -22.24 5.47 -3.40
C LEU A 128 -21.55 6.79 -3.77
N LEU A 129 -21.87 7.36 -4.93
CA LEU A 129 -21.32 8.63 -5.38
C LEU A 129 -21.86 9.79 -4.53
N GLU A 130 -23.15 9.80 -4.21
CA GLU A 130 -23.75 10.75 -3.28
C GLU A 130 -23.13 10.63 -1.88
N LYS A 131 -23.02 9.41 -1.33
CA LYS A 131 -22.35 9.15 -0.05
C LYS A 131 -20.88 9.59 -0.06
N SER A 132 -20.16 9.34 -1.15
CA SER A 132 -18.75 9.74 -1.30
C SER A 132 -18.60 11.26 -1.29
N LYS A 133 -19.48 11.99 -1.98
CA LYS A 133 -19.51 13.46 -1.97
C LYS A 133 -19.79 14.00 -0.57
N LEU A 134 -20.81 13.49 0.11
CA LEU A 134 -21.15 13.91 1.47
C LEU A 134 -20.01 13.60 2.47
N ASN A 135 -19.40 12.43 2.36
CA ASN A 135 -18.29 12.02 3.23
C ASN A 135 -17.01 12.81 2.95
N LYS A 136 -16.77 13.25 1.71
CA LYS A 136 -15.57 14.03 1.36
C LYS A 136 -15.52 15.34 2.13
N GLU A 137 -16.63 16.08 2.17
CA GLU A 137 -16.69 17.36 2.87
C GLU A 137 -16.64 17.18 4.39
N ARG A 138 -17.38 16.20 4.93
CA ARG A 138 -17.31 15.85 6.36
C ARG A 138 -15.90 15.47 6.79
N ASN A 139 -15.28 14.52 6.09
CA ASN A 139 -13.94 14.05 6.41
C ASN A 139 -12.91 15.19 6.30
N LYS A 140 -13.04 16.08 5.29
CA LYS A 140 -12.16 17.26 5.20
C LYS A 140 -12.28 18.15 6.44
N ARG A 141 -13.50 18.44 6.91
CA ARG A 141 -13.73 19.25 8.12
C ARG A 141 -13.21 18.54 9.37
N GLU A 142 -13.59 17.29 9.58
CA GLU A 142 -13.14 16.49 10.73
C GLU A 142 -11.61 16.41 10.83
N ILE A 143 -10.94 16.23 9.69
CA ILE A 143 -9.48 16.22 9.62
C ILE A 143 -8.92 17.60 9.98
N GLN A 144 -9.46 18.68 9.38
CA GLN A 144 -9.03 20.05 9.68
C GLN A 144 -9.24 20.39 11.16
N ASP A 145 -10.39 20.04 11.75
CA ASP A 145 -10.71 20.28 13.15
C ASP A 145 -9.76 19.50 14.08
N LYS A 146 -9.41 18.25 13.75
CA LYS A 146 -8.41 17.46 14.49
C LYS A 146 -7.02 18.10 14.44
N TYR A 147 -6.60 18.59 13.27
CA TYR A 147 -5.33 19.30 13.14
C TYR A 147 -5.34 20.63 13.88
N CYS A 148 -6.46 21.35 13.84
CA CYS A 148 -6.63 22.63 14.52
C CYS A 148 -6.61 22.46 16.04
N LEU A 149 -7.30 21.44 16.58
CA LEU A 149 -7.24 21.07 17.99
C LEU A 149 -5.81 20.78 18.43
N ARG A 150 -5.10 19.93 17.69
CA ARG A 150 -3.70 19.62 17.98
C ARG A 150 -2.82 20.88 17.86
N GLY A 151 -3.02 21.71 16.86
CA GLY A 151 -2.30 22.98 16.72
C GLY A 151 -2.52 23.92 17.91
N ALA A 152 -3.76 24.01 18.39
CA ALA A 152 -4.15 24.82 19.53
C ALA A 152 -3.55 24.33 20.85
N GLU A 153 -3.45 23.01 21.05
CA GLU A 153 -2.83 22.38 22.23
C GLU A 153 -1.31 22.61 22.27
N TRP A 154 -0.66 22.55 21.11
CA TRP A 154 0.81 22.66 21.00
C TRP A 154 1.28 24.10 20.71
N GLY A 155 0.36 25.02 20.40
CA GLY A 155 0.66 26.41 20.10
C GLY A 155 1.31 26.64 18.72
N VAL A 156 1.15 25.73 17.76
CA VAL A 156 1.84 25.78 16.46
C VAL A 156 0.86 25.79 15.29
N GLY A 157 1.11 26.65 14.29
CA GLY A 157 0.38 26.71 13.01
C GLY A 157 -0.76 27.73 12.96
N ASP A 158 -1.58 27.66 11.91
CA ASP A 158 -2.67 28.64 11.65
C ASP A 158 -3.78 28.64 12.72
N CYS A 159 -3.84 27.60 13.55
CA CYS A 159 -4.74 27.48 14.71
C CYS A 159 -4.03 27.70 16.06
N SER A 160 -2.84 28.30 16.06
CA SER A 160 -2.10 28.55 17.30
C SER A 160 -2.87 29.48 18.22
N THR A 161 -2.90 29.14 19.50
CA THR A 161 -3.45 29.97 20.58
C THR A 161 -2.37 30.87 21.21
N GLN A 162 -1.25 31.06 20.50
CA GLN A 162 -0.11 31.83 20.95
C GLN A 162 -0.48 33.33 20.96
N GLY A 163 -0.49 33.95 22.14
CA GLY A 163 -0.89 35.35 22.33
C GLY A 163 -2.29 35.55 22.94
N MET A 164 -3.07 34.48 23.11
CA MET A 164 -4.31 34.51 23.91
C MET A 164 -4.00 34.31 25.41
N THR A 165 -4.84 34.85 26.29
CA THR A 165 -4.74 34.58 27.74
C THR A 165 -5.07 33.11 28.04
N ALA A 166 -4.52 32.55 29.12
CA ALA A 166 -4.69 31.12 29.43
C ALA A 166 -6.17 30.67 29.42
N GLU A 167 -7.06 31.51 29.97
CA GLU A 167 -8.51 31.28 30.03
C GLU A 167 -9.16 31.26 28.64
N GLU A 168 -8.77 32.18 27.75
CA GLU A 168 -9.26 32.23 26.37
C GLU A 168 -8.79 31.03 25.53
N ARG A 169 -7.59 30.49 25.82
CA ARG A 169 -7.10 29.28 25.15
C ARG A 169 -7.91 28.06 25.53
N ASP A 170 -8.18 27.90 26.82
CA ASP A 170 -8.87 26.71 27.33
C ASP A 170 -10.33 26.70 26.85
N THR A 171 -11.00 27.86 26.86
CA THR A 171 -12.35 28.00 26.28
C THR A 171 -12.36 27.72 24.78
N PHE A 172 -11.37 28.20 24.02
CA PHE A 172 -11.23 27.88 22.60
C PHE A 172 -11.03 26.37 22.36
N ILE A 173 -10.12 25.74 23.10
CA ILE A 173 -9.87 24.29 23.01
C ILE A 173 -11.14 23.50 23.36
N GLU A 174 -11.90 23.91 24.37
CA GLU A 174 -13.19 23.30 24.72
C GLU A 174 -14.22 23.40 23.59
N THR A 175 -14.31 24.55 22.91
CA THR A 175 -15.21 24.69 21.75
C THR A 175 -14.81 23.75 20.61
N LEU A 176 -13.52 23.58 20.35
CA LEU A 176 -13.03 22.63 19.34
C LEU A 176 -13.28 21.17 19.74
N LYS A 177 -13.10 20.82 21.03
CA LYS A 177 -13.41 19.48 21.56
C LYS A 177 -14.90 19.16 21.43
N LYS A 178 -15.77 20.15 21.67
CA LYS A 178 -17.23 20.00 21.47
C LYS A 178 -17.56 19.73 20.01
N LYS A 179 -16.96 20.45 19.05
CA LYS A 179 -17.16 20.26 17.61
C LYS A 179 -16.70 18.89 17.09
N ILE A 180 -15.66 18.30 17.67
CA ILE A 180 -15.16 16.97 17.27
C ILE A 180 -16.01 15.83 17.85
N LYS A 181 -16.73 16.09 18.95
CA LYS A 181 -17.54 15.08 19.65
C LYS A 181 -18.95 14.94 19.05
N GLU A 182 -19.41 15.94 18.29
CA GLU A 182 -20.64 15.89 17.47
C GLU A 182 -20.40 15.21 16.11
#